data_AF-A0A3D4B9F0-F1
#
_entry.id   AF-A0A3D4B9F0-F1
#
_cell.length_a   1.000
_cell.length_b   1.000
_cell.length_c   1.000
_cell.angle_alpha   90.00
_cell.angle_beta   90.00
_cell.angle_gamma   90.00
#
_symmetry.space_group_name_H-M   'P 1'
#
loop_
_entity.id
_entity.type
_entity.pdbx_description
1 polymer ?
#
loop_
_entity_poly.entity_id
_entity_poly.type
_entity_poly.pdbx_seq_one_letter_code
_entity_poly.pdbx_strand_id
1 'polypeptide(L)'
;MEALPIAGMDGTLKNRMKGTEAEGILRAKTGTLSGASCLSGFVYTQDGEPLVFSIMMNNYVGSSATARRAQDEIGAVLAGFSRK
;
A
#
# COMPACT_ATOMS: atom_id res chain seq x y z
N MET A 1 0.04 4.29 15.97
CA MET A 1 0.69 3.80 14.73
C MET A 1 1.21 2.36 14.85
N GLU A 2 1.30 1.79 16.05
CA GLU A 2 1.91 0.46 16.27
C GLU A 2 1.07 -0.73 15.78
N ALA A 3 -0.18 -0.51 15.36
CA ALA A 3 -1.07 -1.58 14.92
C ALA A 3 -1.15 -1.79 13.40
N LEU A 4 -0.57 -0.88 12.59
CA LEU A 4 -0.64 -1.00 11.13
C LEU A 4 0.54 -1.83 10.61
N PRO A 5 0.29 -2.87 9.79
CA PRO A 5 1.33 -3.60 9.08
C PRO A 5 2.25 -2.67 8.29
N ILE A 6 3.55 -3.00 8.30
CA ILE A 6 4.61 -2.29 7.59
C ILE A 6 4.92 -3.02 6.29
N ALA A 7 4.96 -2.30 5.17
CA ALA A 7 5.35 -2.81 3.86
C ALA A 7 6.70 -3.53 3.90
N GLY A 8 6.75 -4.74 3.34
CA GLY A 8 7.94 -5.60 3.30
C GLY A 8 8.33 -6.28 4.61
N MET A 9 7.69 -5.94 5.74
CA MET A 9 8.18 -6.36 7.07
C MET A 9 7.14 -7.12 7.90
N ASP A 10 5.88 -6.67 7.94
CA ASP A 10 4.93 -7.16 8.94
C ASP A 10 3.52 -7.48 8.40
N GLY A 11 2.82 -8.37 9.11
CA GLY A 11 1.42 -8.67 8.94
C GLY A 11 1.06 -9.07 7.51
N THR A 12 -0.04 -8.50 7.02
CA THR A 12 -0.52 -8.74 5.65
C THR A 12 0.32 -8.07 4.56
N LEU A 13 1.28 -7.23 4.93
CA LEU A 13 2.18 -6.54 3.99
C LEU A 13 3.60 -7.12 3.98
N LYS A 14 3.90 -8.13 4.82
CA LYS A 14 5.23 -8.73 4.97
C LYS A 14 5.91 -9.19 3.68
N ASN A 15 5.15 -9.46 2.63
CA ASN A 15 5.64 -9.91 1.33
C ASN A 15 5.24 -8.97 0.19
N ARG A 16 4.75 -7.77 0.51
CA ARG A 16 4.30 -6.76 -0.47
C ARG A 16 5.24 -5.58 -0.47
N MET A 17 5.44 -4.97 -1.64
CA MET A 17 6.28 -3.77 -1.84
C MET A 17 7.76 -3.93 -1.44
N LYS A 18 8.29 -5.16 -1.38
CA LYS A 18 9.73 -5.40 -1.18
C LYS A 18 10.53 -4.91 -2.39
N GLY A 19 11.67 -4.28 -2.14
CA GLY A 19 12.54 -3.68 -3.16
C GLY A 19 11.97 -2.42 -3.81
N THR A 20 10.94 -1.81 -3.22
CA THR A 20 10.35 -0.55 -3.69
C THR A 20 10.55 0.56 -2.67
N GLU A 21 10.31 1.80 -3.09
CA GLU A 21 10.37 3.00 -2.25
C GLU A 21 9.43 2.92 -1.05
N ALA A 22 8.36 2.12 -1.12
CA ALA A 22 7.42 1.94 -0.02
C ALA A 22 7.90 0.98 1.08
N GLU A 23 8.94 0.18 0.85
CA GLU A 23 9.44 -0.80 1.82
C GLU A 23 9.87 -0.14 3.14
N GLY A 24 9.40 -0.66 4.27
CA GLY A 24 9.75 -0.16 5.60
C GLY A 24 9.12 1.18 5.99
N ILE A 25 8.59 1.97 5.05
CA ILE A 25 8.05 3.30 5.32
C ILE A 25 6.53 3.40 5.15
N LEU A 26 5.93 2.59 4.26
CA LEU A 26 4.47 2.55 4.12
C LEU A 26 3.84 1.67 5.21
N ARG A 27 2.84 2.23 5.90
CA ARG A 27 2.06 1.53 6.93
C ARG A 27 0.59 1.55 6.59
N ALA A 28 -0.03 0.39 6.43
CA ALA A 28 -1.41 0.34 5.98
C ALA A 28 -2.15 -0.93 6.42
N LYS A 29 -3.47 -0.79 6.57
CA LYS A 29 -4.37 -1.93 6.79
C LYS A 29 -4.84 -2.46 5.44
N THR A 30 -4.84 -3.79 5.32
CA THR A 30 -5.45 -4.49 4.19
C THR A 30 -6.90 -4.85 4.47
N GLY A 31 -7.72 -4.85 3.41
CA GLY A 31 -9.06 -5.43 3.39
C GLY A 31 -9.23 -6.26 2.12
N THR A 32 -9.83 -7.44 2.21
CA THR A 32 -10.11 -8.27 1.03
C THR A 32 -11.40 -9.06 1.23
N LEU A 33 -12.29 -8.99 0.25
CA LEU A 33 -13.50 -9.79 0.11
C LEU A 33 -13.61 -10.26 -1.35
N SER A 34 -14.60 -11.11 -1.65
CA SER A 34 -14.89 -11.46 -3.04
C SER A 34 -15.25 -10.20 -3.83
N GLY A 35 -14.54 -9.95 -4.94
CA GLY A 35 -14.73 -8.76 -5.77
C GLY A 35 -14.31 -7.43 -5.13
N ALA A 36 -13.64 -7.43 -3.97
CA ALA A 36 -13.19 -6.20 -3.32
C ALA A 36 -11.81 -6.34 -2.65
N SER A 37 -10.95 -5.33 -2.85
CA SER A 37 -9.64 -5.23 -2.21
C SER A 37 -9.38 -3.79 -1.85
N CYS A 38 -8.91 -3.54 -0.63
CA CYS A 38 -8.64 -2.20 -0.11
C CYS A 38 -7.28 -2.14 0.58
N LEU A 39 -6.64 -0.97 0.50
CA LEU A 39 -5.42 -0.62 1.22
C LEU A 39 -5.53 0.84 1.66
N SER A 40 -5.49 1.09 2.96
CA SER A 40 -5.59 2.44 3.52
C SER A 40 -4.55 2.63 4.63
N GLY A 41 -3.92 3.79 4.65
CA GLY A 41 -2.83 4.04 5.58
C GLY A 41 -2.07 5.33 5.31
N PHE A 42 -0.80 5.31 5.69
CA PHE A 42 0.10 6.45 5.64
C PHE A 42 1.43 6.05 5.01
N VAL A 43 2.08 7.02 4.38
CA VAL A 43 3.42 6.88 3.83
C VAL A 43 4.11 8.24 3.85
N TYR A 44 5.43 8.25 3.93
CA TYR A 44 6.21 9.47 3.72
C TYR A 44 6.68 9.50 2.26
N THR A 45 6.59 10.66 1.62
CA THR A 45 7.15 10.88 0.28
C THR A 45 8.68 10.88 0.33
N GLN A 46 9.32 10.92 -0.84
CA GLN A 46 10.78 11.04 -0.95
C GLN A 46 11.31 12.34 -0.30
N ASP A 47 10.49 13.39 -0.32
CA ASP A 47 10.78 14.68 0.32
C ASP A 47 10.48 14.69 1.84
N GLY A 48 10.00 13.59 2.41
CA GLY A 48 9.63 13.49 3.82
C GLY A 48 8.27 14.09 4.17
N GLU A 49 7.43 14.40 3.18
CA GLU A 49 6.06 14.88 3.41
C GLU A 49 5.16 13.70 3.81
N PRO A 50 4.37 13.80 4.90
CA PRO A 50 3.44 12.74 5.27
C PRO A 50 2.20 12.76 4.36
N LEU A 51 1.87 11.62 3.76
CA LEU A 51 0.63 11.40 3.02
C LEU A 51 -0.29 10.43 3.75
N VAL A 52 -1.59 10.70 3.68
CA VAL A 52 -2.67 9.76 4.02
C VAL A 52 -3.30 9.28 2.73
N PHE A 53 -3.59 7.98 2.64
CA PHE A 53 -4.22 7.42 1.44
C PHE A 53 -5.29 6.39 1.78
N SER A 54 -6.24 6.22 0.85
CA SER A 54 -7.21 5.14 0.87
C SER A 54 -7.50 4.69 -0.55
N ILE A 55 -7.18 3.44 -0.86
CA ILE A 55 -7.37 2.83 -2.17
C ILE A 55 -8.42 1.74 -2.03
N MET A 56 -9.54 1.88 -2.74
CA MET A 56 -10.65 0.92 -2.73
C MET A 56 -10.91 0.45 -4.16
N MET A 57 -10.77 -0.85 -4.39
CA MET A 57 -11.01 -1.48 -5.69
C MET A 57 -12.14 -2.49 -5.56
N ASN A 58 -13.30 -2.16 -6.11
CA ASN A 58 -14.53 -2.94 -6.02
C ASN A 58 -14.95 -3.45 -7.40
N ASN A 59 -15.81 -4.47 -7.40
CA ASN A 59 -16.43 -5.05 -8.59
C ASN A 59 -15.43 -5.59 -9.63
N TYR A 60 -14.22 -5.98 -9.20
CA TYR A 60 -13.28 -6.66 -10.10
C TYR A 60 -13.65 -8.15 -10.22
N VAL A 61 -13.38 -8.71 -11.40
CA VAL A 61 -13.57 -10.14 -11.67
C VAL A 61 -12.24 -10.88 -11.53
N GLY A 62 -12.26 -12.06 -10.92
CA GLY A 62 -11.08 -12.91 -10.77
C GLY A 62 -10.30 -12.66 -9.49
N SER A 63 -8.98 -12.83 -9.54
CA SER A 63 -8.13 -12.84 -8.34
C SER A 63 -7.90 -11.43 -7.77
N SER A 64 -7.95 -11.33 -6.44
CA SER A 64 -7.53 -10.13 -5.69
C SER A 64 -6.06 -9.75 -5.95
N ALA A 65 -5.24 -10.66 -6.49
CA ALA A 65 -3.84 -10.41 -6.79
C ALA A 65 -3.62 -9.24 -7.76
N THR A 66 -4.51 -9.06 -8.75
CA THR A 66 -4.40 -7.95 -9.70
C THR A 66 -4.67 -6.61 -9.01
N ALA A 67 -5.75 -6.52 -8.21
CA ALA A 67 -6.05 -5.33 -7.42
C ALA A 67 -4.95 -5.02 -6.40
N ARG A 68 -4.40 -6.05 -5.73
CA ARG A 68 -3.29 -5.90 -4.78
C ARG A 68 -2.01 -5.41 -5.43
N ARG A 69 -1.69 -5.85 -6.66
CA ARG A 69 -0.53 -5.35 -7.43
C ARG A 69 -0.69 -3.87 -7.76
N ALA A 70 -1.86 -3.47 -8.27
CA ALA A 70 -2.12 -2.06 -8.54
C ALA A 70 -2.06 -1.19 -7.25
N GLN A 71 -2.55 -1.71 -6.11
CA GLN A 71 -2.38 -1.06 -4.81
C GLN A 71 -0.91 -0.90 -4.40
N ASP A 72 -0.07 -1.92 -4.66
CA ASP A 72 1.36 -1.89 -4.35
C ASP A 72 2.11 -0.89 -5.25
N GLU A 73 1.77 -0.85 -6.54
CA GLU A 73 2.31 0.12 -7.50
C GLU A 73 1.97 1.56 -7.10
N ILE A 74 0.70 1.83 -6.76
CA ILE A 74 0.29 3.15 -6.25
C ILE A 74 1.05 3.47 -4.95
N GLY A 75 1.19 2.51 -4.04
CA GLY A 75 1.95 2.69 -2.80
C GLY A 75 3.41 3.09 -3.04
N ALA A 76 4.08 2.44 -3.99
CA ALA A 76 5.44 2.78 -4.40
C ALA A 76 5.52 4.17 -5.03
N VAL A 77 4.57 4.54 -5.90
CA VAL A 77 4.50 5.89 -6.50
C VAL A 77 4.32 6.97 -5.43
N LEU A 78 3.45 6.76 -4.44
CA LEU A 78 3.26 7.71 -3.34
C LEU A 78 4.53 7.86 -2.49
N ALA A 79 5.23 6.75 -2.22
CA ALA A 79 6.49 6.75 -1.47
C ALA A 79 7.63 7.44 -2.23
N GLY A 80 7.75 7.20 -3.54
CA GLY A 80 8.75 7.81 -4.41
C GLY A 80 8.39 9.21 -4.88
N PHE A 81 7.26 9.78 -4.46
CA PHE A 81 6.85 11.10 -4.90
C PHE A 81 7.82 12.19 -4.42
N SER A 82 8.19 13.09 -5.33
CA SER A 82 8.98 14.30 -5.06
C SER A 82 8.30 15.48 -5.75
N ARG A 83 8.27 16.65 -5.10
CA ARG A 83 7.72 17.88 -5.67
C ARG A 83 8.73 18.66 -6.52
N LYS A 84 10.01 18.32 -6.41
CA LYS A 84 11.12 19.02 -7.07
C LYS A 84 11.43 18.44 -8.44
#